data_AF-A0A1C5F1I2-F1
#
_entry.id   AF-A0A1C5F1I2-F1
#
_cell.length_a   1.000
_cell.length_b   1.000
_cell.length_c   1.000
_cell.angle_alpha   90.00
_cell.angle_beta   90.00
_cell.angle_gamma   90.00
#
_symmetry.space_group_name_H-M   'P 1'
#
loop_
_entity.id
_entity.type
_entity.pdbx_description
1 polymer ?
#
loop_
_entity_poly.entity_id
_entity_poly.type
_entity_poly.pdbx_seq_one_letter_code
_entity_poly.pdbx_strand_id
1 'polypeptide(L)'
;GSALRERLAGRSEAEQDAVLLELVCTQVATVLGHPDPSAIGPAHEFVDSGFDSLTAVELRNRLNAATGLRLPATLVFDHETPTDLAARLRSDLAAAKQPAPSEQPAAGTAATAADDSSTLSALYTQAFETGKWKEIFDLLHATAALRPRFSGPSELAKLPMPVRLSKGPAGHHMFCFSSCLAVAGIHQYARFAASLRGRCDVSALALPGFGRGEPLPETADAVVAAQAEAVAKAADGQPIVLLGSSAGGWFAHAAAGHLERMGVRPTAVVLVDTYVPKSSILNQFGLSLMDGMTEREGVFVTMDDARLSAMGWYLNLFGGWDPEPIETPTLLVRALEPLSTGSLKLEELPDWRSFWELPHDIVDVRGNHFTMMEDHSLPTAQAIEDWLERLERDGA
;
A
#
# COMPACT_ATOMS: atom_id res chain seq x y z
N GLY A 1 8.11 -26.43 6.58
CA GLY A 1 8.08 -26.84 5.16
C GLY A 1 7.58 -28.28 4.95
N SER A 2 8.45 -29.28 5.07
CA SER A 2 8.16 -30.70 4.72
C SER A 2 7.01 -31.31 5.51
N ALA A 3 6.99 -31.13 6.84
CA ALA A 3 5.95 -31.68 7.71
C ALA A 3 4.53 -31.13 7.40
N LEU A 4 4.40 -29.86 7.00
CA LEU A 4 3.11 -29.31 6.57
C LEU A 4 2.68 -29.90 5.24
N ARG A 5 3.62 -30.07 4.29
CA ARG A 5 3.33 -30.68 2.99
C ARG A 5 2.85 -32.12 3.12
N GLU A 6 3.41 -32.88 4.05
CA GLU A 6 2.93 -34.24 4.39
C GLU A 6 1.54 -34.21 5.01
N ARG A 7 1.26 -33.28 5.94
CA ARG A 7 -0.07 -33.11 6.54
C ARG A 7 -1.16 -32.78 5.51
N LEU A 8 -0.82 -32.06 4.44
CA LEU A 8 -1.74 -31.66 3.38
C LEU A 8 -1.86 -32.71 2.25
N ALA A 9 -0.95 -33.67 2.15
CA ALA A 9 -0.93 -34.64 1.06
C ALA A 9 -2.14 -35.58 1.13
N GLY A 10 -2.82 -35.79 -0.01
CA GLY A 10 -3.96 -36.70 -0.12
C GLY A 10 -5.27 -36.21 0.52
N ARG A 11 -5.30 -34.99 1.09
CA ARG A 11 -6.50 -34.37 1.65
C ARG A 11 -7.31 -33.63 0.59
N SER A 12 -8.64 -33.60 0.76
CA SER A 12 -9.55 -32.75 0.00
C SER A 12 -9.28 -31.26 0.26
N GLU A 13 -9.79 -30.37 -0.60
CA GLU A 13 -9.60 -28.92 -0.43
C GLU A 13 -10.12 -28.42 0.92
N ALA A 14 -11.32 -28.84 1.34
CA ALA A 14 -11.90 -28.46 2.62
C ALA A 14 -11.05 -28.91 3.82
N GLU A 15 -10.43 -30.09 3.74
CA GLU A 15 -9.53 -30.60 4.78
C GLU A 15 -8.17 -29.90 4.79
N GLN A 16 -7.70 -29.42 3.63
CA GLN A 16 -6.49 -28.60 3.54
C GLN A 16 -6.74 -27.21 4.12
N ASP A 17 -7.88 -26.59 3.80
CA ASP A 17 -8.29 -25.29 4.34
C ASP A 17 -8.38 -25.35 5.88
N ALA A 18 -8.98 -26.41 6.44
CA ALA A 18 -9.05 -26.59 7.90
C ALA A 18 -7.66 -26.69 8.57
N VAL A 19 -6.71 -27.42 7.96
CA VAL A 19 -5.34 -27.55 8.49
C VAL A 19 -4.57 -26.22 8.40
N LEU A 20 -4.77 -25.48 7.31
CA LEU A 20 -4.13 -24.18 7.14
C LEU A 20 -4.73 -23.12 8.06
N LEU A 21 -6.04 -23.16 8.29
CA LEU A 21 -6.70 -22.30 9.27
C LEU A 21 -6.20 -22.56 10.69
N GLU A 22 -6.08 -23.83 11.10
CA GLU A 22 -5.48 -24.21 12.38
C GLU A 22 -4.05 -23.66 12.51
N LEU A 23 -3.24 -23.79 11.46
CA LEU A 23 -1.87 -23.25 11.42
C LEU A 23 -1.88 -21.73 11.62
N VAL A 24 -2.72 -21.00 10.88
CA VAL A 24 -2.81 -19.55 10.95
C VAL A 24 -3.25 -19.11 12.34
N CYS A 25 -4.35 -19.65 12.88
CA CYS A 25 -4.82 -19.31 14.24
C CYS A 25 -3.76 -19.61 15.30
N THR A 26 -3.00 -20.70 15.16
CA THR A 26 -1.91 -21.04 16.09
C THR A 26 -0.78 -20.01 16.06
N GLN A 27 -0.35 -19.59 14.86
CA GLN A 27 0.71 -18.57 14.76
C GLN A 27 0.22 -17.20 15.26
N VAL A 28 -1.03 -16.86 14.96
CA VAL A 28 -1.68 -15.62 15.42
C VAL A 28 -1.76 -15.56 16.93
N ALA A 29 -2.26 -16.63 17.57
CA ALA A 29 -2.31 -16.72 19.03
C ALA A 29 -0.92 -16.57 19.64
N THR A 30 0.09 -17.19 19.04
CA THR A 30 1.46 -17.09 19.55
C THR A 30 2.01 -15.66 19.47
N VAL A 31 1.79 -14.96 18.35
CA VAL A 31 2.25 -13.57 18.15
C VAL A 31 1.54 -12.60 19.10
N LEU A 32 0.24 -12.82 19.35
CA LEU A 32 -0.55 -11.99 20.26
C LEU A 32 -0.43 -12.41 21.74
N GLY A 33 0.36 -13.45 22.04
CA GLY A 33 0.56 -13.94 23.42
C GLY A 33 -0.65 -14.68 24.02
N HIS A 34 -1.57 -15.16 23.18
CA HIS A 34 -2.68 -16.02 23.62
C HIS A 34 -2.21 -17.47 23.81
N PRO A 35 -2.51 -18.09 24.98
CA PRO A 35 -2.07 -19.45 25.27
C PRO A 35 -2.86 -20.53 24.51
N ASP A 36 -4.03 -20.18 23.98
CA ASP A 36 -4.92 -21.09 23.25
C ASP A 36 -5.27 -20.51 21.87
N PRO A 37 -4.93 -21.22 20.76
CA PRO A 37 -5.35 -20.86 19.41
C PRO A 37 -6.86 -20.77 19.21
N SER A 38 -7.67 -21.44 20.03
CA SER A 38 -9.13 -21.38 19.95
C SER A 38 -9.71 -20.01 20.33
N ALA A 39 -8.90 -19.17 21.00
CA ALA A 39 -9.25 -17.78 21.29
C ALA A 39 -9.25 -16.89 20.03
N ILE A 40 -8.66 -17.36 18.92
CA ILE A 40 -8.61 -16.62 17.66
C ILE A 40 -9.84 -16.98 16.83
N GLY A 41 -10.76 -16.01 16.71
CA GLY A 41 -11.93 -16.15 15.85
C GLY A 41 -11.50 -16.28 14.37
N PRO A 42 -11.91 -17.33 13.65
CA PRO A 42 -11.47 -17.56 12.27
C PRO A 42 -11.96 -16.49 11.28
N ALA A 43 -13.00 -15.75 11.65
CA ALA A 43 -13.57 -14.62 10.91
C ALA A 43 -13.35 -13.27 11.62
N HIS A 44 -12.57 -13.24 12.71
CA HIS A 44 -12.22 -11.97 13.35
C HIS A 44 -11.08 -11.30 12.58
N GLU A 45 -11.22 -9.99 12.38
CA GLU A 45 -10.21 -9.20 11.71
C GLU A 45 -8.92 -9.13 12.54
N PHE A 46 -7.78 -9.21 11.86
CA PHE A 46 -6.48 -9.11 12.54
C PHE A 46 -6.29 -7.78 13.28
N VAL A 47 -6.84 -6.71 12.72
CA VAL A 47 -6.75 -5.36 13.28
C VAL A 47 -7.49 -5.24 14.62
N ASP A 48 -8.70 -5.79 14.69
CA ASP A 48 -9.48 -5.87 15.93
C ASP A 48 -8.80 -6.76 16.98
N SER A 49 -8.00 -7.73 16.52
CA SER A 49 -7.20 -8.62 17.37
C SER A 49 -5.89 -7.99 17.85
N GLY A 50 -5.59 -6.75 17.45
CA GLY A 50 -4.44 -5.99 17.96
C GLY A 50 -3.18 -6.03 17.10
N PHE A 51 -3.26 -6.49 15.85
CA PHE A 51 -2.10 -6.45 14.95
C PHE A 51 -1.64 -5.02 14.63
N ASP A 52 -0.33 -4.91 14.46
CA ASP A 52 0.44 -3.74 14.05
C ASP A 52 1.59 -4.17 13.11
N SER A 53 2.47 -3.23 12.75
CA SER A 53 3.59 -3.49 11.83
C SER A 53 4.61 -4.52 12.36
N LEU A 54 4.85 -4.60 13.68
CA LEU A 54 5.87 -5.49 14.24
C LEU A 54 5.32 -6.92 14.36
N THR A 55 4.09 -7.05 14.86
CA THR A 55 3.38 -8.33 14.97
C THR A 55 3.09 -8.93 13.59
N ALA A 56 2.83 -8.11 12.56
CA ALA A 56 2.68 -8.58 11.19
C ALA A 56 3.99 -9.22 10.64
N VAL A 57 5.15 -8.61 10.91
CA VAL A 57 6.47 -9.15 10.52
C VAL A 57 6.77 -10.45 11.26
N GLU A 58 6.43 -10.54 12.55
CA GLU A 58 6.60 -11.78 13.30
C GLU A 58 5.72 -12.90 12.73
N LEU A 59 4.43 -12.65 12.51
CA LEU A 59 3.52 -13.62 11.93
C LEU A 59 4.02 -14.10 10.55
N ARG A 60 4.47 -13.18 9.70
CA ARG A 60 5.12 -13.52 8.41
C ARG A 60 6.28 -14.49 8.61
N ASN A 61 7.22 -14.18 9.51
CA ASN A 61 8.40 -15.03 9.73
C ASN A 61 8.02 -16.45 10.13
N ARG A 62 7.03 -16.57 11.03
CA ARG A 62 6.55 -17.85 11.52
C ARG A 62 5.85 -18.65 10.42
N LEU A 63 5.02 -17.99 9.61
CA LEU A 63 4.35 -18.62 8.48
C LEU A 63 5.33 -19.03 7.38
N ASN A 64 6.35 -18.22 7.07
CA ASN A 64 7.43 -18.59 6.15
C ASN A 64 8.16 -19.85 6.61
N ALA A 65 8.52 -19.94 7.90
CA ALA A 65 9.16 -21.12 8.46
C ALA A 65 8.25 -22.37 8.38
N ALA A 66 6.96 -22.21 8.70
CA ALA A 66 6.00 -23.32 8.69
C ALA A 66 5.71 -23.83 7.28
N THR A 67 5.49 -22.93 6.32
CA THR A 67 5.04 -23.25 4.96
C THR A 67 6.19 -23.48 3.98
N GLY A 68 7.34 -22.82 4.20
CA GLY A 68 8.43 -22.72 3.23
C GLY A 68 8.12 -21.80 2.04
N LEU A 69 7.07 -20.98 2.15
CA LEU A 69 6.76 -19.93 1.18
C LEU A 69 7.58 -18.66 1.46
N ARG A 70 7.65 -17.77 0.46
CA ARG A 70 8.11 -16.39 0.64
C ARG A 70 6.89 -15.47 0.71
N LEU A 71 6.38 -15.23 1.92
CA LEU A 71 5.23 -14.37 2.15
C LEU A 71 5.68 -12.91 2.37
N PRO A 72 4.94 -11.93 1.83
CA PRO A 72 5.22 -10.51 2.07
C PRO A 72 4.93 -10.14 3.54
N ALA A 73 5.58 -9.10 4.07
CA ALA A 73 5.30 -8.63 5.44
C ALA A 73 3.95 -7.90 5.55
N THR A 74 3.34 -7.55 4.41
CA THR A 74 2.01 -6.93 4.33
C THR A 74 0.86 -7.93 4.39
N LEU A 75 1.15 -9.23 4.44
CA LEU A 75 0.18 -10.32 4.31
C LEU A 75 -1.07 -10.20 5.20
N VAL A 76 -0.89 -9.70 6.44
CA VAL A 76 -1.96 -9.51 7.44
C VAL A 76 -2.88 -8.34 7.09
N PHE A 77 -2.36 -7.36 6.35
CA PHE A 77 -3.16 -6.24 5.85
C PHE A 77 -3.80 -6.60 4.51
N ASP A 78 -3.18 -7.46 3.70
CA ASP A 78 -3.75 -7.90 2.42
C ASP A 78 -4.89 -8.93 2.59
N HIS A 79 -4.99 -9.54 3.78
CA HIS A 79 -5.98 -10.57 4.12
C HIS A 79 -6.58 -10.28 5.50
N GLU A 80 -7.86 -9.89 5.53
CA GLU A 80 -8.52 -9.35 6.73
C GLU A 80 -8.66 -10.37 7.86
N THR A 81 -8.89 -11.65 7.53
CA THR A 81 -9.18 -12.71 8.51
C THR A 81 -8.23 -13.91 8.43
N PRO A 82 -8.11 -14.72 9.50
CA PRO A 82 -7.42 -16.01 9.46
C PRO A 82 -7.89 -16.95 8.34
N THR A 83 -9.20 -16.91 8.02
CA THR A 83 -9.79 -17.71 6.95
C THR A 83 -9.29 -17.27 5.57
N ASP A 84 -9.29 -15.97 5.29
CA ASP A 84 -8.79 -15.42 4.02
C ASP A 84 -7.31 -15.75 3.81
N LEU A 85 -6.54 -15.63 4.90
CA LEU A 85 -5.12 -15.95 4.89
C LEU A 85 -4.87 -17.45 4.65
N ALA A 86 -5.65 -18.34 5.28
CA ALA A 86 -5.53 -19.78 5.06
C ALA A 86 -5.82 -20.16 3.59
N ALA A 87 -6.86 -19.58 2.99
CA ALA A 87 -7.19 -19.78 1.59
C ALA A 87 -6.07 -19.31 0.65
N ARG A 88 -5.46 -18.15 0.94
CA ARG A 88 -4.29 -17.67 0.21
C ARG A 88 -3.12 -18.64 0.28
N LEU A 89 -2.77 -19.10 1.48
CA LEU A 89 -1.66 -20.04 1.67
C LEU A 89 -1.88 -21.34 0.90
N ARG A 90 -3.13 -21.81 0.78
CA ARG A 90 -3.46 -22.99 -0.04
C ARG A 90 -3.14 -22.74 -1.51
N SER A 91 -3.58 -21.61 -2.06
CA SER A 91 -3.31 -21.22 -3.44
C SER A 91 -1.81 -21.16 -3.74
N ASP A 92 -1.05 -20.51 -2.87
CA ASP A 92 0.40 -20.35 -3.02
C ASP A 92 1.14 -21.71 -2.93
N LEU A 93 0.72 -22.59 -2.01
CA LEU A 93 1.27 -23.96 -1.91
C LEU A 93 0.90 -24.85 -3.09
N ALA A 94 -0.26 -24.64 -3.72
CA ALA A 94 -0.66 -25.36 -4.93
C ALA A 94 0.14 -24.89 -6.15
N ALA A 95 0.33 -23.57 -6.30
CA ALA A 95 1.18 -23.00 -7.34
C ALA A 95 2.64 -23.47 -7.23
N ALA A 96 3.18 -23.55 -6.01
CA ALA A 96 4.53 -24.06 -5.76
C ALA A 96 4.70 -25.58 -6.04
N LYS A 97 3.60 -26.35 -6.16
CA LYS A 97 3.64 -27.78 -6.50
C LYS A 97 3.65 -28.04 -8.01
N GLN A 98 3.26 -27.08 -8.84
CA GLN A 98 3.33 -27.22 -10.28
C GLN A 98 4.76 -26.92 -10.74
N PRO A 99 5.49 -27.90 -11.33
CA PRO A 99 6.73 -27.59 -12.00
C PRO A 99 6.40 -26.69 -13.20
N ALA A 100 7.04 -25.53 -13.29
CA ALA A 100 7.16 -24.85 -14.57
C ALA A 100 7.78 -25.85 -15.59
N PRO A 101 7.38 -25.84 -16.88
CA PRO A 101 8.00 -26.70 -17.88
C PRO A 101 9.52 -26.48 -17.84
N SER A 102 10.24 -27.53 -17.45
CA SER A 102 11.69 -27.52 -17.31
C SER A 102 12.35 -27.45 -18.69
N GLU A 103 12.86 -26.30 -19.06
CA GLU A 103 13.92 -26.20 -20.07
C GLU A 103 15.22 -26.76 -19.48
N GLN A 104 15.78 -27.74 -20.18
CA GLN A 104 16.99 -28.47 -19.80
C GLN A 104 18.23 -27.54 -19.81
N PRO A 105 19.11 -27.57 -18.79
CA PRO A 105 20.30 -26.73 -18.76
C PRO A 105 21.44 -27.35 -19.58
N ALA A 106 21.97 -26.61 -20.56
CA ALA A 106 23.28 -26.89 -21.13
C ALA A 106 24.38 -26.36 -20.18
N ALA A 107 25.30 -27.24 -19.82
CA ALA A 107 26.38 -26.99 -18.86
C ALA A 107 27.43 -25.98 -19.37
N GLY A 108 27.86 -25.08 -18.49
CA GLY A 108 28.92 -24.11 -18.74
C GLY A 108 29.32 -23.24 -17.55
N THR A 109 29.79 -23.88 -16.47
CA THR A 109 30.76 -23.43 -15.44
C THR A 109 30.63 -22.09 -14.69
N ALA A 110 30.70 -22.25 -13.36
CA ALA A 110 31.17 -21.35 -12.29
C ALA A 110 30.18 -20.35 -11.70
N ALA A 111 29.39 -20.87 -10.76
CA ALA A 111 28.66 -20.13 -9.74
C ALA A 111 29.60 -19.32 -8.84
N THR A 112 29.37 -18.01 -8.77
CA THR A 112 29.43 -17.27 -7.51
C THR A 112 28.00 -17.00 -7.08
N ALA A 113 27.67 -17.32 -5.84
CA ALA A 113 26.36 -17.07 -5.24
C ALA A 113 26.03 -15.57 -5.37
N ALA A 114 25.14 -15.23 -6.30
CA ALA A 114 24.59 -13.90 -6.47
C ALA A 114 23.10 -14.04 -6.83
N ASP A 115 22.33 -13.80 -5.79
CA ASP A 115 21.04 -13.13 -5.77
C ASP A 115 19.76 -13.85 -6.24
N ASP A 116 18.79 -13.82 -5.33
CA ASP A 116 17.48 -14.45 -5.33
C ASP A 116 16.41 -13.50 -5.93
N SER A 117 16.86 -12.49 -6.69
CA SER A 117 16.09 -11.41 -7.30
C SER A 117 15.62 -11.78 -8.71
N SER A 118 14.42 -11.36 -9.09
CA SER A 118 13.95 -11.47 -10.46
C SER A 118 14.80 -10.59 -11.38
N THR A 119 14.86 -10.91 -12.68
CA THR A 119 15.70 -10.18 -13.65
C THR A 119 15.40 -8.67 -13.66
N LEU A 120 14.13 -8.26 -13.49
CA LEU A 120 13.77 -6.84 -13.44
C LEU A 120 14.25 -6.16 -12.16
N SER A 121 14.17 -6.85 -11.02
CA SER A 121 14.64 -6.35 -9.73
C SER A 121 16.16 -6.17 -9.73
N ALA A 122 16.92 -7.14 -10.26
CA ALA A 122 18.37 -7.02 -10.41
C ALA A 122 18.77 -5.84 -11.32
N LEU A 123 18.07 -5.67 -12.46
CA LEU A 123 18.29 -4.55 -13.37
C LEU A 123 17.93 -3.20 -12.74
N TYR A 124 16.88 -3.17 -11.90
CA TYR A 124 16.49 -1.98 -11.16
C TYR A 124 17.58 -1.55 -10.18
N THR A 125 18.07 -2.48 -9.35
CA THR A 125 19.17 -2.23 -8.42
C THR A 125 20.43 -1.78 -9.16
N GLN A 126 20.80 -2.43 -10.26
CA GLN A 126 21.96 -2.03 -11.06
C GLN A 126 21.80 -0.64 -11.69
N ALA A 127 20.61 -0.31 -12.20
CA ALA A 127 20.34 0.99 -12.79
C ALA A 127 20.42 2.11 -11.74
N PHE A 128 19.98 1.82 -10.51
CA PHE A 128 20.12 2.70 -9.36
C PHE A 128 21.60 3.02 -9.08
N GLU A 129 22.44 1.98 -8.95
CA GLU A 129 23.89 2.12 -8.70
C GLU A 129 24.63 2.85 -9.82
N THR A 130 24.17 2.70 -11.06
CA THR A 130 24.84 3.26 -12.25
C THR A 130 24.22 4.56 -12.76
N GLY A 131 23.18 5.07 -12.10
CA GLY A 131 22.49 6.31 -12.47
C GLY A 131 21.69 6.25 -13.78
N LYS A 132 21.34 5.04 -14.26
CA LYS A 132 20.61 4.80 -15.52
C LYS A 132 19.09 4.85 -15.34
N TRP A 133 18.62 5.95 -14.75
CA TRP A 133 17.23 6.12 -14.32
C TRP A 133 16.26 6.08 -15.47
N LYS A 134 16.56 6.81 -16.55
CA LYS A 134 15.67 6.89 -17.69
C LYS A 134 15.47 5.50 -18.30
N GLU A 135 16.56 4.76 -18.49
CA GLU A 135 16.56 3.45 -19.10
C GLU A 135 15.78 2.43 -18.27
N ILE A 136 15.93 2.44 -16.93
CA ILE A 136 15.16 1.53 -16.10
C ILE A 136 13.67 1.87 -16.09
N PHE A 137 13.29 3.15 -15.99
CA PHE A 137 11.87 3.53 -16.02
C PHE A 137 11.23 3.27 -17.39
N ASP A 138 11.96 3.46 -18.49
CA ASP A 138 11.52 3.07 -19.83
C ASP A 138 11.29 1.53 -19.90
N LEU A 139 12.18 0.73 -19.28
CA LEU A 139 12.04 -0.73 -19.20
C LEU A 139 10.86 -1.16 -18.32
N LEU A 140 10.67 -0.53 -17.16
CA LEU A 140 9.53 -0.80 -16.27
C LEU A 140 8.22 -0.52 -17.00
N HIS A 141 8.12 0.60 -17.71
CA HIS A 141 6.96 0.96 -18.51
C HIS A 141 6.71 -0.03 -19.64
N ALA A 142 7.74 -0.41 -20.41
CA ALA A 142 7.62 -1.39 -21.49
C ALA A 142 7.18 -2.77 -20.97
N THR A 143 7.68 -3.19 -19.81
CA THR A 143 7.27 -4.43 -19.15
C THR A 143 5.81 -4.36 -18.71
N ALA A 144 5.40 -3.24 -18.14
CA ALA A 144 4.03 -3.02 -17.70
C ALA A 144 3.01 -3.00 -18.86
N ALA A 145 3.40 -2.47 -20.03
CA ALA A 145 2.56 -2.42 -21.22
C ALA A 145 2.14 -3.81 -21.75
N LEU A 146 2.84 -4.88 -21.35
CA LEU A 146 2.51 -6.26 -21.71
C LEU A 146 1.50 -6.93 -20.75
N ARG A 147 1.19 -6.28 -19.62
CA ARG A 147 0.28 -6.83 -18.62
C ARG A 147 -1.19 -6.67 -19.04
N PRO A 148 -2.11 -7.52 -18.51
CA PRO A 148 -3.54 -7.30 -18.66
C PRO A 148 -3.94 -5.91 -18.15
N ARG A 149 -4.98 -5.31 -18.76
CA ARG A 149 -5.44 -3.96 -18.42
C ARG A 149 -6.96 -3.90 -18.26
N PHE A 150 -7.43 -2.88 -17.55
CA PHE A 150 -8.85 -2.57 -17.39
C PHE A 150 -9.14 -1.10 -17.70
N SER A 151 -10.28 -0.84 -18.34
CA SER A 151 -10.75 0.48 -18.75
C SER A 151 -11.71 1.11 -17.73
N GLY A 152 -12.23 0.32 -16.80
CA GLY A 152 -13.12 0.79 -15.75
C GLY A 152 -13.52 -0.29 -14.73
N PRO A 153 -14.30 0.09 -13.71
CA PRO A 153 -14.61 -0.77 -12.56
C PRO A 153 -15.36 -2.05 -12.94
N SER A 154 -16.21 -1.99 -13.97
CA SER A 154 -17.00 -3.14 -14.44
C SER A 154 -16.18 -4.29 -15.03
N GLU A 155 -14.94 -4.04 -15.42
CA GLU A 155 -14.02 -5.05 -15.96
C GLU A 155 -13.21 -5.75 -14.86
N LEU A 156 -13.24 -5.23 -13.64
CA LEU A 156 -12.56 -5.84 -12.50
C LEU A 156 -13.39 -6.99 -11.93
N ALA A 157 -12.74 -8.14 -11.71
CA ALA A 157 -13.38 -9.28 -11.04
C ALA A 157 -13.78 -8.94 -9.59
N LYS A 158 -13.00 -8.08 -8.92
CA LYS A 158 -13.29 -7.54 -7.59
C LYS A 158 -12.81 -6.10 -7.53
N LEU A 159 -13.64 -5.21 -6.98
CA LEU A 159 -13.22 -3.84 -6.68
C LEU A 159 -12.08 -3.84 -5.64
N PRO A 160 -11.17 -2.86 -5.69
CA PRO A 160 -10.12 -2.70 -4.68
C PRO A 160 -10.70 -2.18 -3.37
N MET A 161 -11.43 -3.04 -2.66
CA MET A 161 -12.11 -2.67 -1.41
C MET A 161 -11.10 -2.18 -0.36
N PRO A 162 -11.39 -1.08 0.36
CA PRO A 162 -10.54 -0.59 1.43
C PRO A 162 -10.43 -1.60 2.58
N VAL A 163 -9.22 -1.83 3.08
CA VAL A 163 -8.98 -2.67 4.25
C VAL A 163 -9.09 -1.82 5.51
N ARG A 164 -9.91 -2.25 6.48
CA ARG A 164 -10.08 -1.56 7.77
C ARG A 164 -8.82 -1.68 8.62
N LEU A 165 -8.31 -0.55 9.12
CA LEU A 165 -7.10 -0.44 9.97
C LEU A 165 -7.39 0.11 11.37
N SER A 166 -8.50 0.81 11.55
CA SER A 166 -8.97 1.30 12.84
C SER A 166 -10.48 1.41 12.87
N LYS A 167 -11.07 1.24 14.05
CA LYS A 167 -12.48 1.48 14.32
C LYS A 167 -12.65 2.50 15.44
N GLY A 168 -13.67 3.35 15.33
CA GLY A 168 -14.00 4.32 16.36
C GLY A 168 -15.37 4.95 16.20
N PRO A 169 -15.86 5.70 17.21
CA PRO A 169 -17.20 6.28 17.21
C PRO A 169 -17.32 7.60 16.44
N ALA A 170 -16.25 8.10 15.80
CA ALA A 170 -16.33 9.32 14.99
C ALA A 170 -17.44 9.23 13.95
N GLY A 171 -18.11 10.35 13.69
CA GLY A 171 -19.17 10.46 12.70
C GLY A 171 -18.69 10.47 11.24
N HIS A 172 -17.43 10.08 10.99
CA HIS A 172 -16.84 10.02 9.66
C HIS A 172 -15.89 8.82 9.54
N HIS A 173 -15.65 8.39 8.29
CA HIS A 173 -14.72 7.32 7.96
C HIS A 173 -13.61 7.87 7.07
N MET A 174 -12.36 7.73 7.52
CA MET A 174 -11.16 8.10 6.77
C MET A 174 -10.71 6.98 5.83
N PHE A 175 -10.54 7.29 4.55
CA PHE A 175 -10.07 6.39 3.50
C PHE A 175 -8.70 6.83 3.00
N CYS A 176 -7.67 6.04 3.32
CA CYS A 176 -6.27 6.32 3.05
C CYS A 176 -5.79 5.69 1.73
N PHE A 177 -5.45 6.49 0.72
CA PHE A 177 -5.05 6.05 -0.61
C PHE A 177 -3.55 5.74 -0.66
N SER A 178 -3.17 4.53 -1.04
CA SER A 178 -1.75 4.15 -1.14
C SER A 178 -1.01 4.92 -2.22
N SER A 179 0.29 5.16 -1.99
CA SER A 179 1.18 5.70 -3.02
C SER A 179 1.44 4.67 -4.12
N CYS A 180 1.82 5.12 -5.31
CA CYS A 180 2.14 4.28 -6.47
C CYS A 180 3.62 3.84 -6.54
N LEU A 181 4.36 3.96 -5.44
CA LEU A 181 5.74 3.50 -5.35
C LEU A 181 5.80 2.00 -5.03
N ALA A 182 6.82 1.29 -5.52
CA ALA A 182 6.86 -0.18 -5.42
C ALA A 182 6.86 -0.70 -3.97
N VAL A 183 7.45 0.05 -3.03
CA VAL A 183 7.48 -0.29 -1.60
C VAL A 183 6.23 0.17 -0.85
N ALA A 184 5.37 0.98 -1.47
CA ALA A 184 4.18 1.50 -0.81
C ALA A 184 3.05 0.46 -0.73
N GLY A 185 2.04 0.80 0.05
CA GLY A 185 0.83 0.01 0.24
C GLY A 185 0.15 0.37 1.56
N ILE A 186 -0.94 -0.33 1.86
CA ILE A 186 -1.80 -0.08 3.01
C ILE A 186 -1.06 -0.09 4.36
N HIS A 187 0.03 -0.85 4.48
CA HIS A 187 0.87 -0.93 5.68
C HIS A 187 1.49 0.43 6.07
N GLN A 188 1.66 1.37 5.14
CA GLN A 188 2.17 2.72 5.43
C GLN A 188 1.23 3.51 6.37
N TYR A 189 -0.04 3.12 6.42
CA TYR A 189 -1.04 3.76 7.27
C TYR A 189 -1.24 3.04 8.61
N ALA A 190 -0.57 1.92 8.88
CA ALA A 190 -0.82 1.13 10.08
C ALA A 190 -0.54 1.90 11.38
N ARG A 191 0.59 2.63 11.46
CA ARG A 191 0.93 3.46 12.64
C ARG A 191 -0.01 4.64 12.80
N PHE A 192 -0.37 5.29 11.69
CA PHE A 192 -1.36 6.36 11.66
C PHE A 192 -2.74 5.90 12.12
N ALA A 193 -3.22 4.76 11.62
CA ALA A 193 -4.50 4.20 12.04
C ALA A 193 -4.47 3.76 13.52
N ALA A 194 -3.34 3.23 14.01
CA ALA A 194 -3.18 2.85 15.40
C ALA A 194 -3.33 4.03 16.37
N SER A 195 -2.89 5.25 15.99
CA SER A 195 -3.08 6.45 16.83
C SER A 195 -4.55 6.92 16.89
N LEU A 196 -5.39 6.45 15.96
CA LEU A 196 -6.81 6.74 15.86
C LEU A 196 -7.72 5.62 16.39
N ARG A 197 -7.14 4.53 16.91
CA ARG A 197 -7.90 3.38 17.42
C ARG A 197 -8.83 3.79 18.56
N GLY A 198 -10.11 3.43 18.44
CA GLY A 198 -11.15 3.80 19.40
C GLY A 198 -11.67 5.23 19.25
N ARG A 199 -11.19 5.98 18.24
CA ARG A 199 -11.62 7.36 17.94
C ARG A 199 -12.25 7.46 16.57
N CYS A 200 -11.55 7.02 15.53
CA CYS A 200 -12.00 7.15 14.14
C CYS A 200 -11.92 5.82 13.39
N ASP A 201 -12.89 5.65 12.51
CA ASP A 201 -12.88 4.65 11.46
C ASP A 201 -11.83 5.01 10.41
N VAL A 202 -10.84 4.13 10.19
CA VAL A 202 -9.78 4.33 9.20
C VAL A 202 -9.64 3.07 8.35
N SER A 203 -9.74 3.21 7.04
CA SER A 203 -9.44 2.16 6.07
C SER A 203 -8.39 2.61 5.07
N ALA A 204 -7.62 1.69 4.50
CA ALA A 204 -6.62 1.99 3.47
C ALA A 204 -6.90 1.24 2.17
N LEU A 205 -6.67 1.91 1.04
CA LEU A 205 -6.84 1.36 -0.29
C LEU A 205 -5.49 1.00 -0.89
N ALA A 206 -5.36 -0.25 -1.36
CA ALA A 206 -4.28 -0.64 -2.24
C ALA A 206 -4.55 -0.14 -3.67
N LEU A 207 -3.48 0.03 -4.46
CA LEU A 207 -3.60 0.28 -5.89
C LEU A 207 -3.67 -1.05 -6.65
N PRO A 208 -4.61 -1.21 -7.60
CA PRO A 208 -4.63 -2.35 -8.50
C PRO A 208 -3.30 -2.51 -9.27
N GLY A 209 -2.87 -3.74 -9.49
CA GLY A 209 -1.69 -4.02 -10.32
C GLY A 209 -0.40 -4.17 -9.53
N PHE A 210 -0.38 -3.91 -8.22
CA PHE A 210 0.80 -4.20 -7.40
C PHE A 210 0.87 -5.68 -6.98
N GLY A 211 -0.24 -6.42 -7.07
CA GLY A 211 -0.25 -7.87 -6.91
C GLY A 211 0.14 -8.64 -8.19
N ARG A 212 0.65 -9.86 -8.03
CA ARG A 212 0.99 -10.74 -9.16
C ARG A 212 -0.26 -11.10 -9.96
N GLY A 213 -0.21 -10.88 -11.26
CA GLY A 213 -1.30 -11.18 -12.19
C GLY A 213 -2.47 -10.18 -12.16
N GLU A 214 -2.42 -9.16 -11.30
CA GLU A 214 -3.43 -8.11 -11.30
C GLU A 214 -3.33 -7.24 -12.56
N PRO A 215 -4.47 -6.81 -13.12
CA PRO A 215 -4.47 -5.93 -14.27
C PRO A 215 -4.07 -4.50 -13.87
N LEU A 216 -3.49 -3.76 -14.81
CA LEU A 216 -3.18 -2.34 -14.66
C LEU A 216 -4.29 -1.47 -15.25
N PRO A 217 -4.53 -0.25 -14.73
CA PRO A 217 -5.51 0.65 -15.33
C PRO A 217 -5.04 1.15 -16.71
N GLU A 218 -5.94 1.26 -17.69
CA GLU A 218 -5.61 1.90 -18.97
C GLU A 218 -5.42 3.41 -18.84
N THR A 219 -6.19 4.05 -17.96
CA THR A 219 -6.20 5.51 -17.76
C THR A 219 -6.20 5.87 -16.27
N ALA A 220 -5.81 7.10 -15.93
CA ALA A 220 -5.93 7.60 -14.54
C ALA A 220 -7.39 7.56 -14.08
N ASP A 221 -8.33 7.90 -14.96
CA ASP A 221 -9.77 7.83 -14.67
C ASP A 221 -10.25 6.41 -14.33
N ALA A 222 -9.70 5.38 -14.99
CA ALA A 222 -10.09 3.99 -14.73
C ALA A 222 -9.79 3.55 -13.30
N VAL A 223 -8.59 3.85 -12.79
CA VAL A 223 -8.22 3.55 -11.39
C VAL A 223 -8.98 4.43 -10.41
N VAL A 224 -9.14 5.72 -10.72
CA VAL A 224 -9.86 6.68 -9.87
C VAL A 224 -11.33 6.27 -9.72
N ALA A 225 -11.99 5.87 -10.80
CA ALA A 225 -13.35 5.35 -10.77
C ALA A 225 -13.45 4.09 -9.88
N ALA A 226 -12.52 3.15 -10.04
CA ALA A 226 -12.53 1.91 -9.27
C ALA A 226 -12.34 2.15 -7.78
N GLN A 227 -11.44 3.07 -7.40
CA GLN A 227 -11.23 3.44 -6.00
C GLN A 227 -12.39 4.27 -5.43
N ALA A 228 -12.95 5.21 -6.20
CA ALA A 228 -14.11 6.00 -5.79
C ALA A 228 -15.34 5.12 -5.52
N GLU A 229 -15.65 4.18 -6.42
CA GLU A 229 -16.73 3.20 -6.21
C GLU A 229 -16.48 2.33 -4.97
N ALA A 230 -15.24 1.88 -4.77
CA ALA A 230 -14.86 1.09 -3.61
C ALA A 230 -15.03 1.88 -2.30
N VAL A 231 -14.65 3.16 -2.28
CA VAL A 231 -14.86 4.07 -1.13
C VAL A 231 -16.36 4.28 -0.88
N ALA A 232 -17.13 4.66 -1.90
CA ALA A 232 -18.57 4.91 -1.75
C ALA A 232 -19.30 3.67 -1.20
N LYS A 233 -18.94 2.48 -1.69
CA LYS A 233 -19.48 1.21 -1.20
C LYS A 233 -19.06 0.90 0.24
N ALA A 234 -17.80 1.15 0.60
CA ALA A 234 -17.27 0.86 1.93
C ALA A 234 -17.75 1.86 3.00
N ALA A 235 -18.04 3.10 2.61
CA ALA A 235 -18.56 4.13 3.49
C ALA A 235 -19.98 3.82 3.96
N ASP A 236 -20.78 3.10 3.16
CA ASP A 236 -22.17 2.72 3.49
C ASP A 236 -23.01 3.92 3.99
N GLY A 237 -22.85 5.07 3.32
CA GLY A 237 -23.53 6.32 3.65
C GLY A 237 -22.92 7.14 4.79
N GLN A 238 -21.84 6.68 5.43
CA GLN A 238 -21.09 7.47 6.40
C GLN A 238 -20.36 8.65 5.71
N PRO A 239 -20.21 9.80 6.38
CA PRO A 239 -19.38 10.90 5.91
C PRO A 239 -17.95 10.45 5.57
N ILE A 240 -17.48 10.84 4.38
CA ILE A 240 -16.23 10.34 3.78
C ILE A 240 -15.13 11.38 3.97
N VAL A 241 -14.01 11.00 4.58
CA VAL A 241 -12.77 11.77 4.55
C VAL A 241 -11.76 11.02 3.68
N LEU A 242 -11.26 11.66 2.62
CA LEU A 242 -10.27 11.07 1.73
C LEU A 242 -8.89 11.55 2.16
N LEU A 243 -7.95 10.63 2.38
CA LEU A 243 -6.59 10.97 2.81
C LEU A 243 -5.58 10.31 1.87
N GLY A 244 -4.55 11.03 1.46
CA GLY A 244 -3.46 10.45 0.68
C GLY A 244 -2.12 11.02 1.11
N SER A 245 -1.16 10.15 1.43
CA SER A 245 0.22 10.53 1.67
C SER A 245 1.04 10.45 0.37
N SER A 246 1.89 11.44 0.12
CA SER A 246 2.75 11.51 -1.06
C SER A 246 1.90 11.41 -2.35
N ALA A 247 2.29 10.57 -3.31
CA ALA A 247 1.52 10.28 -4.53
C ALA A 247 0.11 9.70 -4.24
N GLY A 248 -0.14 9.17 -3.04
CA GLY A 248 -1.48 8.78 -2.59
C GLY A 248 -2.47 9.96 -2.62
N GLY A 249 -1.98 11.19 -2.42
CA GLY A 249 -2.78 12.40 -2.49
C GLY A 249 -3.36 12.68 -3.88
N TRP A 250 -2.70 12.24 -4.95
CA TRP A 250 -3.23 12.37 -6.32
C TRP A 250 -4.52 11.57 -6.48
N PHE A 251 -4.51 10.33 -5.97
CA PHE A 251 -5.67 9.44 -6.02
C PHE A 251 -6.78 9.92 -5.09
N ALA A 252 -6.45 10.39 -3.88
CA ALA A 252 -7.43 10.96 -2.95
C ALA A 252 -8.14 12.18 -3.56
N HIS A 253 -7.37 13.12 -4.14
CA HIS A 253 -7.92 14.30 -4.82
C HIS A 253 -8.78 13.92 -6.03
N ALA A 254 -8.26 13.07 -6.91
CA ALA A 254 -8.99 12.65 -8.11
C ALA A 254 -10.26 11.86 -7.76
N ALA A 255 -10.22 11.02 -6.72
CA ALA A 255 -11.38 10.31 -6.22
C ALA A 255 -12.44 11.26 -5.66
N ALA A 256 -12.04 12.36 -5.02
CA ALA A 256 -12.97 13.40 -4.57
C ALA A 256 -13.76 13.99 -5.75
N GLY A 257 -13.05 14.43 -6.80
CA GLY A 257 -13.70 14.97 -8.00
C GLY A 257 -14.58 13.94 -8.72
N HIS A 258 -14.19 12.66 -8.70
CA HIS A 258 -15.02 11.58 -9.24
C HIS A 258 -16.29 11.35 -8.41
N LEU A 259 -16.19 11.32 -7.08
CA LEU A 259 -17.33 11.19 -6.17
C LEU A 259 -18.30 12.37 -6.33
N GLU A 260 -17.79 13.60 -6.45
CA GLU A 260 -18.61 14.79 -6.67
C GLU A 260 -19.46 14.68 -7.94
N ARG A 261 -18.87 14.17 -9.04
CA ARG A 261 -19.59 13.90 -10.30
C ARG A 261 -20.64 12.81 -10.15
N MET A 262 -20.45 11.87 -9.23
CA MET A 262 -21.46 10.85 -8.88
C MET A 262 -22.54 11.39 -7.93
N GLY A 263 -22.44 12.64 -7.48
CA GLY A 263 -23.36 13.25 -6.50
C GLY A 263 -23.06 12.86 -5.04
N VAL A 264 -21.92 12.22 -4.78
CA VAL A 264 -21.42 11.95 -3.43
C VAL A 264 -20.45 13.05 -3.05
N ARG A 265 -20.69 13.75 -1.94
CA ARG A 265 -19.81 14.83 -1.47
C ARG A 265 -18.98 14.35 -0.29
N PRO A 266 -17.67 14.11 -0.46
CA PRO A 266 -16.80 13.87 0.67
C PRO A 266 -16.81 15.07 1.63
N THR A 267 -16.60 14.81 2.92
CA THR A 267 -16.46 15.85 3.95
C THR A 267 -15.17 16.64 3.75
N ALA A 268 -14.09 15.95 3.37
CA ALA A 268 -12.78 16.55 3.21
C ALA A 268 -11.82 15.70 2.35
N VAL A 269 -10.81 16.38 1.78
CA VAL A 269 -9.58 15.79 1.24
C VAL A 269 -8.40 16.22 2.11
N VAL A 270 -7.57 15.26 2.51
CA VAL A 270 -6.34 15.48 3.28
C VAL A 270 -5.14 15.02 2.45
N LEU A 271 -4.31 15.96 2.06
CA LEU A 271 -3.08 15.77 1.31
C LEU A 271 -1.91 15.79 2.27
N VAL A 272 -1.27 14.65 2.51
CA VAL A 272 -0.15 14.54 3.45
C VAL A 272 1.16 14.56 2.66
N ASP A 273 1.86 15.69 2.76
CA ASP A 273 3.10 16.00 2.04
C ASP A 273 3.06 15.62 0.56
N THR A 274 1.94 15.96 -0.09
CA THR A 274 1.68 15.68 -1.49
C THR A 274 2.26 16.77 -2.38
N TYR A 275 2.91 16.37 -3.46
CA TYR A 275 3.46 17.24 -4.48
C TYR A 275 2.74 16.98 -5.81
N VAL A 276 2.45 18.00 -6.61
CA VAL A 276 1.89 17.80 -7.96
C VAL A 276 2.89 17.03 -8.83
N PRO A 277 2.47 16.04 -9.65
CA PRO A 277 3.40 15.19 -10.42
C PRO A 277 4.42 15.95 -11.26
N LYS A 278 4.02 17.08 -11.84
CA LYS A 278 4.86 17.93 -12.71
C LYS A 278 5.83 18.83 -11.96
N SER A 279 5.78 18.85 -10.63
CA SER A 279 6.66 19.72 -9.85
C SER A 279 8.13 19.40 -10.15
N SER A 280 8.92 20.44 -10.44
CA SER A 280 10.38 20.32 -10.59
C SER A 280 11.03 19.68 -9.37
N ILE A 281 10.36 19.83 -8.22
CA ILE A 281 10.76 19.29 -6.94
C ILE A 281 10.67 17.76 -6.93
N LEU A 282 9.61 17.11 -7.41
CA LEU A 282 9.54 15.64 -7.51
C LEU A 282 10.67 15.07 -8.39
N ASN A 283 11.00 15.76 -9.49
CA ASN A 283 12.12 15.37 -10.36
C ASN A 283 13.49 15.49 -9.67
N GLN A 284 13.66 16.45 -8.76
CA GLN A 284 14.88 16.65 -7.97
C GLN A 284 14.92 15.76 -6.70
N PHE A 285 13.75 15.45 -6.15
CA PHE A 285 13.51 14.66 -4.93
C PHE A 285 13.56 13.16 -5.22
N GLY A 286 13.41 12.75 -6.49
CA GLY A 286 13.35 11.35 -6.88
C GLY A 286 14.51 10.52 -6.31
N LEU A 287 15.75 11.03 -6.34
CA LEU A 287 16.91 10.32 -5.79
C LEU A 287 16.80 10.10 -4.27
N SER A 288 16.50 11.17 -3.51
CA SER A 288 16.37 11.11 -2.06
C SER A 288 15.16 10.25 -1.62
N LEU A 289 14.04 10.34 -2.34
CA LEU A 289 12.86 9.50 -2.13
C LEU A 289 13.19 8.03 -2.37
N MET A 290 13.93 7.71 -3.44
CA MET A 290 14.29 6.33 -3.73
C MET A 290 15.34 5.79 -2.74
N ASP A 291 16.32 6.58 -2.30
CA ASP A 291 17.24 6.19 -1.20
C ASP A 291 16.45 5.81 0.06
N GLY A 292 15.48 6.65 0.45
CA GLY A 292 14.59 6.38 1.58
C GLY A 292 13.66 5.17 1.36
N MET A 293 13.39 4.78 0.11
CA MET A 293 12.67 3.55 -0.21
C MET A 293 13.54 2.31 -0.07
N THR A 294 14.82 2.38 -0.47
CA THR A 294 15.77 1.27 -0.33
C THR A 294 16.02 0.93 1.14
N GLU A 295 16.11 1.93 2.03
CA GLU A 295 16.19 1.67 3.49
C GLU A 295 14.95 0.96 4.04
N ARG A 296 13.79 1.17 3.40
CA ARG A 296 12.52 0.50 3.74
C ARG A 296 12.36 -0.84 3.04
N GLU A 297 13.10 -1.08 1.97
CA GLU A 297 13.18 -2.36 1.28
C GLU A 297 13.82 -3.42 2.20
N GLY A 298 13.12 -4.53 2.40
CA GLY A 298 13.54 -5.59 3.34
C GLY A 298 12.86 -5.54 4.72
N VAL A 299 12.23 -4.43 5.11
CA VAL A 299 11.45 -4.35 6.36
C VAL A 299 10.00 -4.81 6.14
N PHE A 300 9.34 -4.34 5.08
CA PHE A 300 7.90 -4.58 4.86
C PHE A 300 7.52 -5.17 3.50
N VAL A 301 8.24 -4.84 2.42
CA VAL A 301 7.89 -5.22 1.03
C VAL A 301 9.14 -5.63 0.25
N THR A 302 8.98 -6.60 -0.66
CA THR A 302 9.99 -6.96 -1.68
C THR A 302 9.59 -6.35 -3.02
N MET A 303 10.51 -5.64 -3.69
CA MET A 303 10.27 -5.02 -5.00
C MET A 303 10.34 -6.07 -6.12
N ASP A 304 9.29 -6.89 -6.24
CA ASP A 304 9.19 -7.88 -7.32
C ASP A 304 8.76 -7.28 -8.67
N ASP A 305 8.79 -8.09 -9.74
CA ASP A 305 8.47 -7.64 -11.11
C ASP A 305 7.09 -6.97 -11.22
N ALA A 306 6.10 -7.45 -10.46
CA ALA A 306 4.75 -6.90 -10.50
C ALA A 306 4.72 -5.50 -9.89
N ARG A 307 5.36 -5.30 -8.73
CA ARG A 307 5.43 -3.99 -8.06
C ARG A 307 6.27 -2.98 -8.85
N LEU A 308 7.40 -3.41 -9.40
CA LEU A 308 8.28 -2.55 -10.20
C LEU A 308 7.61 -2.12 -11.50
N SER A 309 7.00 -3.04 -12.24
CA SER A 309 6.26 -2.69 -13.46
C SER A 309 5.05 -1.79 -13.16
N ALA A 310 4.30 -2.06 -12.09
CA ALA A 310 3.18 -1.20 -11.68
C ALA A 310 3.64 0.22 -11.36
N MET A 311 4.72 0.38 -10.59
CA MET A 311 5.30 1.68 -10.28
C MET A 311 5.65 2.46 -11.56
N GLY A 312 6.36 1.84 -12.50
CA GLY A 312 6.70 2.47 -13.79
C GLY A 312 5.47 2.87 -14.60
N TRP A 313 4.41 2.04 -14.57
CA TRP A 313 3.14 2.34 -15.23
C TRP A 313 2.44 3.56 -14.62
N TYR A 314 2.26 3.58 -13.30
CA TYR A 314 1.54 4.64 -12.60
C TYR A 314 2.27 5.98 -12.66
N LEU A 315 3.60 5.99 -12.51
CA LEU A 315 4.39 7.21 -12.64
C LEU A 315 4.29 7.80 -14.04
N ASN A 316 4.27 6.96 -15.09
CA ASN A 316 4.00 7.43 -16.44
C ASN A 316 2.55 7.95 -16.59
N LEU A 317 1.58 7.22 -16.06
CA LEU A 317 0.17 7.55 -16.15
C LEU A 317 -0.19 8.90 -15.51
N PHE A 318 0.43 9.21 -14.37
CA PHE A 318 0.24 10.46 -13.63
C PHE A 318 1.28 11.54 -13.96
N GLY A 319 2.35 11.23 -14.71
CA GLY A 319 3.40 12.20 -15.02
C GLY A 319 2.91 13.44 -15.77
N GLY A 320 1.83 13.32 -16.54
CA GLY A 320 1.15 14.41 -17.22
C GLY A 320 -0.11 14.94 -16.52
N TRP A 321 -0.49 14.35 -15.38
CA TRP A 321 -1.75 14.65 -14.69
C TRP A 321 -1.67 15.96 -13.91
N ASP A 322 -2.74 16.75 -14.00
CA ASP A 322 -2.96 17.94 -13.20
C ASP A 322 -4.25 17.77 -12.38
N PRO A 323 -4.28 18.26 -11.13
CA PRO A 323 -5.50 18.20 -10.34
C PRO A 323 -6.55 19.16 -10.89
N GLU A 324 -7.77 18.66 -11.09
CA GLU A 324 -8.94 19.50 -11.41
C GLU A 324 -9.52 20.13 -10.13
N PRO A 325 -10.12 21.33 -10.19
CA PRO A 325 -10.82 21.91 -9.05
C PRO A 325 -11.93 20.99 -8.51
N ILE A 326 -12.00 20.89 -7.18
CA ILE A 326 -13.06 20.17 -6.44
C ILE A 326 -13.76 21.15 -5.49
N GLU A 327 -15.02 20.88 -5.15
CA GLU A 327 -15.77 21.66 -4.16
C GLU A 327 -15.44 21.24 -2.72
N THR A 328 -14.96 20.02 -2.55
CA THR A 328 -14.61 19.41 -1.26
C THR A 328 -13.49 20.20 -0.56
N PRO A 329 -13.66 20.60 0.72
CA PRO A 329 -12.61 21.23 1.50
C PRO A 329 -11.33 20.41 1.52
N THR A 330 -10.19 21.07 1.30
CA THR A 330 -8.88 20.41 1.19
C THR A 330 -7.91 20.93 2.24
N LEU A 331 -7.24 20.01 2.94
CA LEU A 331 -6.13 20.29 3.85
C LEU A 331 -4.81 19.77 3.26
N LEU A 332 -3.79 20.62 3.21
CA LEU A 332 -2.41 20.22 2.97
C LEU A 332 -1.66 20.15 4.31
N VAL A 333 -1.25 18.94 4.69
CA VAL A 333 -0.38 18.68 5.84
C VAL A 333 1.06 18.64 5.34
N ARG A 334 1.90 19.60 5.77
CA ARG A 334 3.29 19.71 5.30
C ARG A 334 4.28 19.23 6.35
N ALA A 335 5.36 18.60 5.90
CA ALA A 335 6.50 18.29 6.75
C ALA A 335 7.26 19.55 7.19
N LEU A 336 7.72 19.58 8.45
CA LEU A 336 8.60 20.63 8.97
C LEU A 336 10.08 20.35 8.74
N GLU A 337 10.44 19.09 8.54
CA GLU A 337 11.82 18.65 8.33
C GLU A 337 12.02 18.16 6.88
N PRO A 338 13.10 18.57 6.19
CA PRO A 338 13.38 18.09 4.85
C PRO A 338 13.75 16.61 4.88
N LEU A 339 13.55 15.93 3.75
CA LEU A 339 14.13 14.61 3.55
C LEU A 339 15.64 14.76 3.34
N SER A 340 16.45 14.27 4.27
CA SER A 340 17.91 14.31 4.18
C SER A 340 18.45 12.90 3.92
N THR A 341 18.42 12.45 2.66
CA THR A 341 19.00 11.18 2.24
C THR A 341 20.03 11.38 1.14
N GLY A 342 21.21 10.78 1.31
CA GLY A 342 22.25 10.72 0.29
C GLY A 342 22.89 12.06 -0.10
N SER A 343 23.25 12.16 -1.38
CA SER A 343 24.09 13.21 -1.99
C SER A 343 23.41 14.58 -2.14
N LEU A 344 22.09 14.66 -1.95
CA LEU A 344 21.28 15.85 -2.14
C LEU A 344 20.74 16.34 -0.78
N LYS A 345 21.11 17.57 -0.44
CA LYS A 345 20.65 18.24 0.77
C LYS A 345 19.44 19.11 0.44
N LEU A 346 18.23 18.59 0.63
CA LEU A 346 16.99 19.34 0.41
C LEU A 346 16.93 20.65 1.20
N GLU A 347 17.62 20.73 2.35
CA GLU A 347 17.81 21.94 3.16
C GLU A 347 18.43 23.12 2.40
N GLU A 348 19.10 22.87 1.26
CA GLU A 348 19.71 23.89 0.40
C GLU A 348 18.72 24.44 -0.65
N LEU A 349 17.53 23.85 -0.79
CA LEU A 349 16.47 24.34 -1.68
C LEU A 349 15.54 25.31 -0.92
N PRO A 350 15.30 26.54 -1.45
CA PRO A 350 14.52 27.55 -0.75
C PRO A 350 13.04 27.19 -0.52
N ASP A 351 12.46 26.30 -1.33
CA ASP A 351 11.03 25.94 -1.31
C ASP A 351 10.79 24.42 -1.34
N TRP A 352 11.50 23.67 -0.49
CA TRP A 352 11.43 22.20 -0.48
C TRP A 352 10.09 21.61 0.00
N ARG A 353 9.26 22.38 0.70
CA ARG A 353 7.99 21.89 1.28
C ARG A 353 6.97 21.59 0.19
N SER A 354 6.09 20.64 0.49
CA SER A 354 4.92 20.36 -0.35
C SER A 354 4.06 21.61 -0.59
N PHE A 355 3.52 21.66 -1.81
CA PHE A 355 2.67 22.74 -2.29
C PHE A 355 1.58 22.18 -3.21
N TRP A 356 0.38 22.74 -3.09
CA TRP A 356 -0.78 22.40 -3.89
C TRP A 356 -1.37 23.66 -4.53
N GLU A 357 -1.63 23.63 -5.83
CA GLU A 357 -2.02 24.83 -6.58
C GLU A 357 -3.49 25.24 -6.37
N LEU A 358 -4.35 24.28 -6.04
CA LEU A 358 -5.78 24.49 -5.84
C LEU A 358 -6.08 25.00 -4.42
N PRO A 359 -7.25 25.63 -4.17
CA PRO A 359 -7.61 26.13 -2.85
C PRO A 359 -7.50 25.06 -1.75
N HIS A 360 -6.79 25.38 -0.67
CA HIS A 360 -6.58 24.48 0.46
C HIS A 360 -6.22 25.26 1.73
N ASP A 361 -6.48 24.65 2.88
CA ASP A 361 -5.90 25.04 4.16
C ASP A 361 -4.55 24.35 4.36
N ILE A 362 -3.68 24.93 5.20
CA ILE A 362 -2.34 24.40 5.48
C ILE A 362 -2.18 24.14 6.97
N VAL A 363 -1.56 23.01 7.31
CA VAL A 363 -0.99 22.76 8.64
C VAL A 363 0.41 22.16 8.51
N ASP A 364 1.33 22.62 9.34
CA ASP A 364 2.70 22.11 9.37
C ASP A 364 2.89 21.17 10.57
N VAL A 365 3.47 19.99 10.34
CA VAL A 365 3.66 18.95 11.37
C VAL A 365 5.12 18.49 11.44
N ARG A 366 5.51 17.94 12.59
CA ARG A 366 6.88 17.44 12.81
C ARG A 366 7.18 16.22 11.93
N GLY A 367 8.47 16.01 11.68
CA GLY A 367 8.96 14.95 10.82
C GLY A 367 9.18 15.39 9.37
N ASN A 368 9.75 14.46 8.62
CA ASN A 368 9.96 14.55 7.18
C ASN A 368 8.86 13.81 6.42
N HIS A 369 9.00 13.77 5.09
CA HIS A 369 8.08 13.12 4.16
C HIS A 369 7.55 11.74 4.62
N PHE A 370 8.39 10.96 5.31
CA PHE A 370 8.00 9.65 5.83
C PHE A 370 7.69 9.65 7.32
N THR A 371 8.57 10.24 8.13
CA THR A 371 8.46 10.14 9.60
C THR A 371 7.23 10.85 10.15
N MET A 372 6.65 11.79 9.40
CA MET A 372 5.39 12.44 9.75
C MET A 372 4.20 11.46 9.87
N MET A 373 4.19 10.37 9.10
CA MET A 373 3.17 9.32 9.16
C MET A 373 3.61 8.10 9.97
N GLU A 374 4.88 8.02 10.34
CA GLU A 374 5.46 6.92 11.12
C GLU A 374 5.66 7.35 12.59
N ASP A 375 6.76 8.01 12.89
CA ASP A 375 7.18 8.41 14.25
C ASP A 375 6.33 9.55 14.82
N HIS A 376 5.81 10.41 13.95
CA HIS A 376 4.96 11.55 14.30
C HIS A 376 3.50 11.33 13.88
N SER A 377 3.08 10.07 13.71
CA SER A 377 1.71 9.69 13.35
C SER A 377 0.63 10.27 14.29
N LEU A 378 0.85 10.28 15.61
CA LEU A 378 -0.10 10.84 16.57
C LEU A 378 -0.30 12.36 16.42
N PRO A 379 0.75 13.22 16.45
CA PRO A 379 0.55 14.65 16.24
C PRO A 379 0.01 14.98 14.85
N THR A 380 0.37 14.21 13.82
CA THR A 380 -0.22 14.36 12.47
C THR A 380 -1.72 14.07 12.48
N ALA A 381 -2.15 12.97 13.12
CA ALA A 381 -3.56 12.63 13.25
C ALA A 381 -4.35 13.69 14.03
N GLN A 382 -3.78 14.23 15.11
CA GLN A 382 -4.42 15.29 15.90
C GLN A 382 -4.60 16.57 15.08
N ALA A 383 -3.59 16.98 14.29
CA ALA A 383 -3.68 18.16 13.45
C ALA A 383 -4.80 18.05 12.40
N ILE A 384 -5.03 16.84 11.87
CA ILE A 384 -6.09 16.56 10.90
C ILE A 384 -7.46 16.61 11.60
N GLU A 385 -7.63 15.93 12.74
CA GLU A 385 -8.88 15.97 13.50
C GLU A 385 -9.25 17.38 13.95
N ASP A 386 -8.29 18.15 14.48
CA ASP A 386 -8.51 19.53 14.91
C ASP A 386 -9.03 20.40 13.75
N TRP A 387 -8.60 20.12 12.51
CA TRP A 387 -9.09 20.80 11.31
C TRP A 387 -10.48 20.31 10.90
N LEU A 388 -10.73 19.00 10.92
CA LEU A 388 -12.06 18.43 10.64
C LEU A 388 -13.12 18.98 11.62
N GLU A 389 -12.80 19.05 12.91
CA GLU A 389 -13.69 19.63 13.92
C GLU A 389 -13.95 21.13 13.68
N ARG A 390 -12.99 21.87 13.10
CA ARG A 390 -13.20 23.28 12.72
C ARG A 390 -14.13 23.37 11.51
N LEU A 391 -13.94 22.53 10.50
CA LEU A 391 -14.84 22.49 9.34
C LEU A 391 -16.28 22.19 9.74
N GLU A 392 -16.50 21.24 10.65
CA GLU A 392 -17.84 20.91 11.15
C GLU A 392 -18.48 22.11 11.88
N ARG A 393 -17.69 22.91 12.59
CA ARG A 393 -18.15 24.12 13.28
C ARG A 393 -18.46 25.28 12.33
N ASP A 394 -17.67 25.44 11.28
CA ASP A 394 -17.82 26.54 10.32
C ASP A 394 -18.91 26.25 9.26
N GLY A 395 -19.25 24.98 9.06
CA GLY A 395 -20.31 24.52 8.15
C GLY A 395 -21.69 24.31 8.78
N ALA A 396 -21.79 24.34 10.12
CA ALA A 396 -23.05 24.29 10.88
C ALA A 396 -23.62 25.69 11.14
#